data_AF-A0AAJ0D721-F1
#
_entry.id   AF-A0AAJ0D721-F1
#
_cell.length_a   1.000
_cell.length_b   1.000
_cell.length_c   1.000
_cell.angle_alpha   90.00
_cell.angle_beta   90.00
_cell.angle_gamma   90.00
#
_symmetry.space_group_name_H-M   'P 1'
#
loop_
_entity.id
_entity.type
_entity.pdbx_description
1 polymer ?
#
loop_
_entity_poly.entity_id
_entity_poly.type
_entity_poly.pdbx_seq_one_letter_code
_entity_poly.pdbx_strand_id
1 'polypeptide(L)'
;MASGAAKLIPSDPEKVMVIRRVNPNILICSTPFLRFGRIKVGGRGTIVKLKDNSLAVFSPTALTASVKQQMQEQLQSTDVKYITALDGEHHIFLESWHKEWPNATIIGPETLPDYRDKQGYFKIPQEKWKLFKKGDESSLSIDSTFDAEFDREYNHAHGNKELVFNHKPSRTLIEADLLFNLPATEQFSKTGVSATTGFLARLFGGINSTHGDATWQKRFIWYAISAGDRKGYNESVNKVSKWDFDRIIPCHGDVIESGGKGIFDKVMAWHLEAAKKGN
;
A
#
# COMPACT_ATOMS: atom_id res chain seq x y z
N MET A 1 -17.58 13.63 -0.78
CA MET A 1 -16.23 13.80 -1.38
C MET A 1 -15.55 14.96 -0.68
N ALA A 2 -14.53 14.69 0.16
CA ALA A 2 -13.69 15.72 0.77
C ALA A 2 -13.15 16.67 -0.32
N SER A 3 -13.14 17.98 -0.06
CA SER A 3 -13.06 19.04 -1.10
C SER A 3 -11.76 19.07 -1.93
N GLY A 4 -10.77 18.22 -1.64
CA GLY A 4 -9.52 18.08 -2.40
C GLY A 4 -9.30 16.72 -3.10
N ALA A 5 -9.84 15.62 -2.58
CA ALA A 5 -9.53 14.28 -3.06
C ALA A 5 -10.07 14.00 -4.47
N ALA A 6 -11.20 14.62 -4.84
CA ALA A 6 -11.77 14.52 -6.17
C ALA A 6 -10.80 14.98 -7.28
N LYS A 7 -9.87 15.90 -6.98
CA LYS A 7 -8.85 16.37 -7.94
C LYS A 7 -7.73 15.36 -8.18
N LEU A 8 -7.59 14.38 -7.28
CA LEU A 8 -6.58 13.34 -7.36
C LEU A 8 -7.08 12.09 -8.09
N ILE A 9 -8.39 11.99 -8.30
CA ILE A 9 -9.05 10.87 -8.96
C ILE A 9 -9.18 11.21 -10.44
N PRO A 10 -8.78 10.31 -11.36
CA PRO A 10 -9.04 10.50 -12.79
C PRO A 10 -10.52 10.74 -13.05
N SER A 11 -10.87 11.59 -14.02
CA SER A 11 -12.26 11.87 -14.37
C SER A 11 -13.03 10.62 -14.82
N ASP A 12 -12.30 9.65 -15.38
CA ASP A 12 -12.83 8.36 -15.82
C ASP A 12 -11.84 7.24 -15.44
N PRO A 13 -11.92 6.71 -14.20
CA PRO A 13 -11.02 5.67 -13.73
C PRO A 13 -11.10 4.39 -14.56
N GLU A 14 -12.25 4.09 -15.18
CA GLU A 14 -12.45 2.88 -15.99
C GLU A 14 -11.53 2.85 -17.21
N LYS A 15 -11.32 4.01 -17.85
CA LYS A 15 -10.46 4.11 -19.04
C LYS A 15 -8.98 3.98 -18.74
N VAL A 16 -8.53 4.43 -17.58
CA VAL A 16 -7.09 4.56 -17.27
C VAL A 16 -6.58 3.50 -16.30
N MET A 17 -7.45 2.77 -15.63
CA MET A 17 -7.05 1.72 -14.70
C MET A 17 -6.53 0.48 -15.43
N VAL A 18 -5.41 -0.03 -14.96
CA VAL A 18 -4.82 -1.29 -15.37
C VAL A 18 -5.13 -2.32 -14.29
N ILE A 19 -5.94 -3.32 -14.63
CA ILE A 19 -6.25 -4.44 -13.75
C ILE A 19 -5.41 -5.63 -14.23
N ARG A 20 -4.57 -6.16 -13.34
CA ARG A 20 -3.65 -7.25 -13.67
C ARG A 20 -3.66 -8.30 -12.58
N ARG A 21 -3.77 -9.57 -12.98
CA ARG A 21 -3.56 -10.70 -12.08
C ARG A 21 -2.06 -10.97 -11.98
N VAL A 22 -1.46 -10.81 -10.80
CA VAL A 22 -0.02 -11.04 -10.58
C VAL A 22 0.29 -12.49 -10.27
N ASN A 23 -0.67 -13.20 -9.66
CA ASN A 23 -0.64 -14.64 -9.40
C ASN A 23 -2.07 -15.16 -9.20
N PRO A 24 -2.30 -16.48 -9.01
CA PRO A 24 -3.64 -17.04 -8.89
C PRO A 24 -4.52 -16.41 -7.81
N ASN A 25 -3.94 -15.84 -6.75
CA ASN A 25 -4.64 -15.30 -5.59
C ASN A 25 -4.64 -13.77 -5.54
N ILE A 26 -3.87 -13.07 -6.38
CA ILE A 26 -3.67 -11.62 -6.25
C ILE A 26 -3.98 -10.90 -7.56
N LEU A 27 -4.89 -9.93 -7.45
CA LEU A 27 -5.25 -8.98 -8.49
C LEU A 27 -4.81 -7.58 -8.04
N ILE A 28 -4.18 -6.82 -8.92
CA ILE A 28 -3.82 -5.42 -8.66
C ILE A 28 -4.61 -4.48 -9.56
N CYS A 29 -4.92 -3.31 -9.02
CA CYS A 29 -5.63 -2.23 -9.69
C CYS A 29 -4.72 -1.00 -9.72
N SER A 30 -4.00 -0.80 -10.81
CA SER A 30 -3.03 0.28 -10.99
C SER A 30 -3.68 1.47 -11.70
N THR A 31 -3.54 2.67 -11.14
CA THR A 31 -4.14 3.91 -11.64
C THR A 31 -3.09 5.00 -11.77
N PRO A 32 -3.22 5.94 -12.74
CA PRO A 32 -2.40 7.13 -12.73
C PRO A 32 -2.73 7.98 -11.51
N PHE A 33 -1.69 8.55 -10.91
CA PHE A 33 -1.82 9.47 -9.77
C PHE A 33 -0.67 10.45 -9.79
N LEU A 34 -1.00 11.72 -9.54
CA LEU A 34 -0.04 12.82 -9.49
C LEU A 34 0.01 13.40 -8.08
N ARG A 35 1.12 13.19 -7.38
CA ARG A 35 1.37 13.87 -6.10
C ARG A 35 1.51 15.36 -6.34
N PHE A 36 0.77 16.16 -5.57
CA PHE A 36 0.64 17.62 -5.73
C PHE A 36 0.23 18.06 -7.15
N GLY A 37 -0.43 17.18 -7.92
CA GLY A 37 -0.81 17.45 -9.31
C GLY A 37 0.36 17.54 -10.29
N ARG A 38 1.59 17.17 -9.88
CA ARG A 38 2.81 17.37 -10.69
C ARG A 38 3.71 16.14 -10.80
N ILE A 39 3.79 15.33 -9.74
CA ILE A 39 4.76 14.23 -9.66
C ILE A 39 4.05 12.90 -9.93
N LYS A 40 4.44 12.23 -11.02
CA LYS A 40 3.81 10.99 -11.50
C LYS A 40 4.29 9.78 -10.72
N VAL A 41 3.69 9.54 -9.56
CA VAL A 41 4.02 8.41 -8.68
C VAL A 41 3.10 7.20 -8.87
N GLY A 42 1.96 7.39 -9.54
CA GLY A 42 0.94 6.34 -9.73
C GLY A 42 0.24 5.97 -8.42
N GLY A 43 -0.81 5.17 -8.48
CA GLY A 43 -1.45 4.58 -7.29
C GLY A 43 -1.83 3.13 -7.58
N ARG A 44 -1.84 2.26 -6.57
CA ARG A 44 -2.20 0.85 -6.73
C ARG A 44 -2.98 0.35 -5.54
N GLY A 45 -4.08 -0.35 -5.82
CA GLY A 45 -4.76 -1.20 -4.85
C GLY A 45 -4.44 -2.66 -5.12
N THR A 46 -4.44 -3.48 -4.07
CA THR A 46 -4.17 -4.92 -4.15
C THR A 46 -5.34 -5.69 -3.56
N ILE A 47 -5.82 -6.70 -4.27
CA ILE A 47 -6.90 -7.58 -3.86
C ILE A 47 -6.34 -8.99 -3.75
N VAL A 48 -6.42 -9.57 -2.57
CA VAL A 48 -5.93 -10.91 -2.27
C VAL A 48 -7.11 -11.83 -1.96
N LYS A 49 -7.21 -12.95 -2.67
CA LYS A 49 -8.12 -14.04 -2.35
C LYS A 49 -7.49 -14.98 -1.33
N LEU A 50 -8.18 -15.10 -0.20
CA LEU A 50 -7.84 -15.96 0.91
C LEU A 50 -8.31 -17.40 0.68
N LYS A 51 -7.84 -18.31 1.52
CA LYS A 51 -8.14 -19.74 1.47
C LYS A 51 -9.63 -20.05 1.68
N ASP A 52 -10.33 -19.24 2.46
CA ASP A 52 -11.78 -19.36 2.66
C ASP A 52 -12.63 -18.77 1.51
N ASN A 53 -11.97 -18.34 0.42
CA ASN A 53 -12.53 -17.62 -0.73
C ASN A 53 -12.97 -16.17 -0.46
N SER A 54 -12.81 -15.65 0.76
CA SER A 54 -13.00 -14.22 1.00
C SER A 54 -11.86 -13.40 0.38
N LEU A 55 -12.09 -12.10 0.21
CA LEU A 55 -11.15 -11.14 -0.34
C LEU A 55 -10.70 -10.14 0.72
N ALA A 56 -9.40 -9.88 0.74
CA ALA A 56 -8.77 -8.78 1.44
C ALA A 56 -8.28 -7.73 0.45
N VAL A 57 -8.65 -6.48 0.67
CA VAL A 57 -8.34 -5.35 -0.22
C VAL A 57 -7.40 -4.41 0.51
N PHE A 58 -6.27 -4.06 -0.10
CA PHE A 58 -5.25 -3.18 0.47
C PHE A 58 -5.13 -1.92 -0.39
N SER A 59 -5.19 -0.76 0.27
CA SER A 59 -5.14 0.57 -0.35
C SER A 59 -6.12 0.70 -1.52
N PRO A 60 -7.44 0.55 -1.27
CA PRO A 60 -8.43 0.49 -2.34
C PRO A 60 -8.33 1.67 -3.31
N THR A 61 -8.43 1.38 -4.60
CA THR A 61 -8.57 2.38 -5.69
C THR A 61 -10.04 2.58 -6.05
N ALA A 62 -10.33 3.36 -7.10
CA ALA A 62 -11.69 3.51 -7.61
C ALA A 62 -12.35 2.14 -7.84
N LEU A 63 -13.51 1.93 -7.22
CA LEU A 63 -14.30 0.71 -7.42
C LEU A 63 -15.13 0.87 -8.68
N THR A 64 -14.67 0.27 -9.78
CA THR A 64 -15.32 0.37 -11.08
C THR A 64 -16.04 -0.93 -11.47
N ALA A 65 -16.81 -0.89 -12.55
CA ALA A 65 -17.47 -2.09 -13.09
C ALA A 65 -16.43 -3.15 -13.50
N SER A 66 -15.36 -2.75 -14.20
CA SER A 66 -14.27 -3.66 -14.55
C SER A 66 -13.59 -4.26 -13.33
N VAL A 67 -13.39 -3.51 -12.23
CA VAL A 67 -12.80 -4.08 -11.00
C VAL A 67 -13.67 -5.23 -10.47
N LYS A 68 -14.98 -5.02 -10.33
CA LYS A 68 -15.90 -6.05 -9.84
C LYS A 68 -15.97 -7.26 -10.77
N GLN A 69 -16.00 -7.02 -12.08
CA GLN A 69 -15.97 -8.09 -13.08
C GLN A 69 -14.68 -8.91 -12.98
N GLN A 70 -13.52 -8.26 -12.91
CA GLN A 70 -12.23 -8.94 -12.84
C GLN A 70 -12.03 -9.68 -11.51
N MET A 71 -12.59 -9.21 -10.40
CA MET A 71 -12.63 -9.98 -9.15
C MET A 71 -13.36 -11.32 -9.36
N GLN A 72 -14.55 -11.29 -9.95
CA GLN A 72 -15.30 -12.51 -10.25
C GLN A 72 -14.58 -13.42 -11.26
N GLU A 73 -14.02 -12.87 -12.34
CA GLU A 73 -13.40 -13.67 -13.41
C GLU A 73 -12.04 -14.25 -13.00
N GLN A 74 -11.19 -13.44 -12.36
CA GLN A 74 -9.80 -13.81 -12.07
C GLN A 74 -9.65 -14.45 -10.70
N LEU A 75 -10.38 -13.98 -9.68
CA LEU A 75 -10.31 -14.53 -8.33
C LEU A 75 -11.44 -15.51 -8.05
N GLN A 76 -12.50 -15.56 -8.88
CA GLN A 76 -13.67 -16.42 -8.62
C GLN A 76 -14.30 -16.11 -7.26
N SER A 77 -14.32 -14.83 -6.88
CA SER A 77 -14.94 -14.34 -5.66
C SER A 77 -15.26 -12.86 -5.80
N THR A 78 -16.33 -12.42 -5.15
CA THR A 78 -16.69 -11.03 -4.92
C THR A 78 -16.94 -10.74 -3.44
N ASP A 79 -16.58 -11.67 -2.55
CA ASP A 79 -16.86 -11.58 -1.12
C ASP A 79 -15.73 -10.84 -0.41
N VAL A 80 -15.83 -9.51 -0.30
CA VAL A 80 -14.84 -8.70 0.40
C VAL A 80 -15.13 -8.69 1.90
N LYS A 81 -14.21 -9.27 2.67
CA LYS A 81 -14.30 -9.36 4.13
C LYS A 81 -13.38 -8.35 4.83
N TYR A 82 -12.29 -7.95 4.17
CA TYR A 82 -11.31 -7.02 4.74
C TYR A 82 -11.01 -5.88 3.76
N ILE A 83 -11.04 -4.64 4.25
CA ILE A 83 -10.66 -3.45 3.50
C ILE A 83 -9.65 -2.67 4.33
N THR A 84 -8.41 -2.61 3.85
CA THR A 84 -7.27 -2.06 4.57
C THR A 84 -6.84 -0.74 3.93
N ALA A 85 -6.81 0.34 4.71
CA ALA A 85 -5.98 1.49 4.38
C ALA A 85 -4.59 1.26 4.98
N LEU A 86 -3.59 1.13 4.12
CA LEU A 86 -2.23 0.81 4.58
C LEU A 86 -1.61 1.96 5.38
N ASP A 87 -2.09 3.20 5.22
CA ASP A 87 -1.60 4.35 5.99
C ASP A 87 -2.61 5.52 5.98
N GLY A 88 -2.16 6.68 6.47
CA GLY A 88 -2.90 7.93 6.48
C GLY A 88 -3.14 8.59 5.11
N GLU A 89 -2.58 8.10 4.00
CA GLU A 89 -2.76 8.68 2.66
C GLU A 89 -3.52 7.75 1.69
N HIS A 90 -3.53 6.44 1.96
CA HIS A 90 -4.11 5.39 1.11
C HIS A 90 -5.54 4.99 1.49
N HIS A 91 -6.39 5.97 1.80
CA HIS A 91 -7.76 5.75 2.32
C HIS A 91 -8.88 6.40 1.49
N ILE A 92 -8.55 7.04 0.36
CA ILE A 92 -9.48 7.88 -0.42
C ILE A 92 -10.77 7.12 -0.77
N PHE A 93 -10.65 5.84 -1.14
CA PHE A 93 -11.76 5.03 -1.63
C PHE A 93 -12.41 4.12 -0.56
N LEU A 94 -12.05 4.24 0.72
CA LEU A 94 -12.68 3.43 1.78
C LEU A 94 -14.20 3.58 1.78
N GLU A 95 -14.74 4.78 1.49
CA GLU A 95 -16.18 5.02 1.45
C GLU A 95 -16.88 4.18 0.39
N SER A 96 -16.38 4.19 -0.86
CA SER A 96 -17.01 3.44 -1.95
C SER A 96 -16.94 1.94 -1.73
N TRP A 97 -15.83 1.45 -1.19
CA TRP A 97 -15.67 0.02 -0.90
C TRP A 97 -16.53 -0.41 0.30
N HIS A 98 -16.60 0.39 1.37
CA HIS A 98 -17.46 0.11 2.50
C HIS A 98 -18.95 0.14 2.13
N LYS A 99 -19.38 1.04 1.24
CA LYS A 99 -20.77 1.08 0.77
C LYS A 99 -21.18 -0.18 0.00
N GLU A 100 -20.25 -0.75 -0.78
CA GLU A 100 -20.50 -2.00 -1.51
C GLU A 100 -20.45 -3.22 -0.57
N TRP A 101 -19.51 -3.24 0.38
CA TRP A 101 -19.37 -4.31 1.38
C TRP A 101 -19.48 -3.76 2.81
N PRO A 102 -20.71 -3.44 3.29
CA PRO A 102 -20.92 -2.80 4.59
C PRO A 102 -20.55 -3.69 5.78
N ASN A 103 -20.41 -5.00 5.56
CA ASN A 103 -20.02 -5.97 6.58
C ASN A 103 -18.51 -6.20 6.67
N ALA A 104 -17.72 -5.69 5.72
CA ALA A 104 -16.27 -5.84 5.76
C ALA A 104 -15.66 -5.12 6.97
N THR A 105 -14.62 -5.74 7.54
CA THR A 105 -13.77 -5.10 8.54
C THR A 105 -12.85 -4.09 7.86
N ILE A 106 -12.86 -2.86 8.36
CA ILE A 106 -12.00 -1.78 7.90
C ILE A 106 -10.74 -1.75 8.77
N ILE A 107 -9.59 -2.01 8.16
CA ILE A 107 -8.29 -2.06 8.85
C ILE A 107 -7.53 -0.77 8.55
N GLY A 108 -6.86 -0.20 9.55
CA GLY A 108 -6.02 0.98 9.35
C GLY A 108 -5.28 1.41 10.61
N PRO A 109 -4.42 2.44 10.52
CA PRO A 109 -3.75 2.97 11.68
C PRO A 109 -4.74 3.69 12.60
N GLU A 110 -4.47 3.66 13.91
CA GLU A 110 -5.29 4.32 14.94
C GLU A 110 -5.61 5.79 14.68
N THR A 111 -4.74 6.49 13.93
CA THR A 111 -4.88 7.91 13.61
C THR A 111 -5.88 8.19 12.48
N LEU A 112 -6.25 7.18 11.70
CA LEU A 112 -6.98 7.37 10.45
C LEU A 112 -8.43 7.85 10.64
N PRO A 113 -9.24 7.33 11.58
CA PRO A 113 -10.61 7.80 11.77
C PRO A 113 -10.69 9.31 12.05
N ASP A 114 -9.88 9.80 12.99
CA ASP A 114 -9.82 11.23 13.32
C ASP A 114 -9.33 12.08 12.14
N TYR A 115 -8.35 11.57 11.39
CA TYR A 115 -7.85 12.25 10.20
C TYR A 115 -8.93 12.39 9.12
N ARG A 116 -9.71 11.32 8.89
CA ARG A 116 -10.84 11.32 7.96
C ARG A 116 -11.96 12.26 8.39
N ASP A 117 -12.27 12.31 9.69
CA ASP A 117 -13.28 13.21 10.25
C ASP A 117 -12.90 14.69 10.01
N LYS A 118 -11.64 15.06 10.24
CA LYS A 118 -11.12 16.43 9.97
C LYS A 118 -11.21 16.83 8.50
N GLN A 119 -11.15 15.86 7.59
CA GLN A 119 -11.23 16.08 6.15
C GLN A 119 -12.68 16.03 5.61
N GLY A 120 -13.67 15.70 6.45
CA GLY A 120 -15.07 15.61 6.05
C GLY A 120 -15.39 14.42 5.17
N TYR A 121 -14.66 13.30 5.33
CA TYR A 121 -15.05 12.03 4.69
C TYR A 121 -16.30 11.43 5.32
N PHE A 122 -16.94 10.50 4.59
CA PHE A 122 -17.99 9.65 5.16
C PHE A 122 -17.50 8.92 6.42
N LYS A 123 -18.36 8.96 7.44
CA LYS A 123 -18.14 8.30 8.73
C LYS A 123 -18.46 6.81 8.62
N ILE A 124 -17.42 6.01 8.60
CA ILE A 124 -17.53 4.55 8.72
C ILE A 124 -17.88 4.22 10.17
N PRO A 125 -18.89 3.37 10.44
CA PRO A 125 -19.28 3.00 11.80
C PRO A 125 -18.11 2.45 12.63
N GLN A 126 -18.04 2.82 13.91
CA GLN A 126 -16.88 2.51 14.78
C GLN A 126 -16.64 1.00 14.91
N GLU A 127 -17.71 0.20 14.97
CA GLU A 127 -17.66 -1.26 15.09
C GLU A 127 -17.08 -1.97 13.86
N LYS A 128 -16.94 -1.27 12.73
CA LYS A 128 -16.31 -1.81 11.53
C LYS A 128 -14.79 -1.67 11.56
N TRP A 129 -14.24 -0.82 12.42
CA TRP A 129 -12.81 -0.56 12.45
C TRP A 129 -12.04 -1.61 13.27
N LYS A 130 -10.96 -2.11 12.67
CA LYS A 130 -9.86 -2.78 13.36
C LYS A 130 -8.61 -1.90 13.25
N LEU A 131 -8.30 -1.20 14.33
CA LEU A 131 -7.22 -0.21 14.36
C LEU A 131 -5.94 -0.81 14.91
N PHE A 132 -4.84 -0.61 14.19
CA PHE A 132 -3.49 -0.97 14.62
C PHE A 132 -2.95 0.17 15.48
N LYS A 133 -2.49 -0.15 16.69
CA LYS A 133 -2.18 0.82 17.75
C LYS A 133 -0.73 0.74 18.22
N LYS A 134 -0.09 1.88 18.42
CA LYS A 134 1.30 1.93 18.91
C LYS A 134 1.36 1.34 20.34
N GLY A 135 2.24 0.35 20.54
CA GLY A 135 2.47 -0.26 21.86
C GLY A 135 1.44 -1.30 22.29
N ASP A 136 0.52 -1.68 21.39
CA ASP A 136 -0.48 -2.73 21.63
C ASP A 136 -0.36 -3.82 20.56
N GLU A 137 0.48 -4.83 20.82
CA GLU A 137 0.69 -5.97 19.91
C GLU A 137 -0.60 -6.77 19.69
N SER A 138 -1.54 -6.76 20.64
CA SER A 138 -2.83 -7.45 20.48
C SER A 138 -3.72 -6.80 19.41
N SER A 139 -3.49 -5.50 19.13
CA SER A 139 -4.20 -4.78 18.08
C SER A 139 -3.86 -5.28 16.66
N LEU A 140 -2.72 -5.94 16.48
CA LEU A 140 -2.24 -6.42 15.18
C LEU A 140 -2.95 -7.69 14.70
N SER A 141 -3.57 -8.44 15.60
CA SER A 141 -4.37 -9.63 15.26
C SER A 141 -5.76 -9.21 14.80
N ILE A 142 -6.17 -9.58 13.59
CA ILE A 142 -7.49 -9.20 13.04
C ILE A 142 -8.52 -10.26 13.39
N ASP A 143 -8.33 -11.46 12.85
CA ASP A 143 -9.05 -12.69 13.18
C ASP A 143 -8.24 -13.91 12.69
N SER A 144 -8.69 -15.11 13.04
CA SER A 144 -7.98 -16.35 12.70
C SER A 144 -7.85 -16.62 11.20
N THR A 145 -8.77 -16.12 10.37
CA THR A 145 -8.72 -16.28 8.90
C THR A 145 -7.62 -15.41 8.33
N PHE A 146 -7.61 -14.12 8.67
CA PHE A 146 -6.62 -13.18 8.16
C PHE A 146 -5.22 -13.50 8.72
N ASP A 147 -5.10 -13.73 10.02
CA ASP A 147 -3.81 -13.94 10.68
C ASP A 147 -3.12 -15.25 10.23
N ALA A 148 -3.90 -16.22 9.78
CA ALA A 148 -3.37 -17.46 9.21
C ALA A 148 -2.60 -17.24 7.91
N GLU A 149 -2.88 -16.18 7.15
CA GLU A 149 -2.29 -15.95 5.81
C GLU A 149 -1.34 -14.76 5.75
N PHE A 150 -1.35 -13.86 6.74
CA PHE A 150 -0.50 -12.67 6.74
C PHE A 150 0.49 -12.59 7.91
N ASP A 151 1.75 -12.28 7.60
CA ASP A 151 2.57 -11.51 8.55
C ASP A 151 2.14 -10.04 8.47
N ARG A 152 2.24 -9.33 9.59
CA ARG A 152 1.76 -7.95 9.73
C ARG A 152 2.65 -7.15 10.66
N GLU A 153 2.84 -5.88 10.35
CA GLU A 153 3.61 -4.94 11.12
C GLU A 153 2.96 -3.55 11.04
N TYR A 154 2.92 -2.86 12.18
CA TYR A 154 2.57 -1.44 12.23
C TYR A 154 3.82 -0.60 12.41
N ASN A 155 4.33 -0.04 11.31
CA ASN A 155 5.38 0.96 11.32
C ASN A 155 4.80 2.32 11.74
N HIS A 156 4.43 2.43 13.01
CA HIS A 156 3.95 3.66 13.64
C HIS A 156 4.98 4.80 13.61
N ALA A 157 6.25 4.49 13.36
CA ALA A 157 7.33 5.45 13.18
C ALA A 157 7.41 6.02 11.76
N HIS A 158 6.75 5.39 10.78
CA HIS A 158 6.57 5.98 9.45
C HIS A 158 5.75 7.28 9.55
N GLY A 159 6.09 8.29 8.75
CA GLY A 159 5.41 9.59 8.74
C GLY A 159 3.90 9.48 8.55
N ASN A 160 3.45 8.53 7.72
CA ASN A 160 2.04 8.28 7.42
C ASN A 160 1.38 7.20 8.29
N LYS A 161 2.08 6.61 9.27
CA LYS A 161 1.57 5.51 10.12
C LYS A 161 1.23 4.27 9.29
N GLU A 162 2.26 3.59 8.81
CA GLU A 162 2.14 2.57 7.78
C GLU A 162 1.96 1.16 8.34
N LEU A 163 1.06 0.40 7.72
CA LEU A 163 0.80 -1.00 7.94
C LEU A 163 1.42 -1.77 6.77
N VAL A 164 2.16 -2.83 7.08
CA VAL A 164 2.86 -3.64 6.09
C VAL A 164 2.40 -5.09 6.26
N PHE A 165 2.10 -5.76 5.16
CA PHE A 165 1.62 -7.14 5.17
C PHE A 165 2.45 -8.04 4.27
N ASN A 166 2.74 -9.27 4.70
CA ASN A 166 3.28 -10.31 3.82
C ASN A 166 2.25 -11.41 3.66
N HIS A 167 1.72 -11.59 2.45
CA HIS A 167 0.87 -12.72 2.13
C HIS A 167 1.72 -13.99 2.03
N LYS A 168 1.77 -14.75 3.13
CA LYS A 168 2.66 -15.90 3.34
C LYS A 168 2.55 -16.95 2.22
N PRO A 169 1.36 -17.38 1.77
CA PRO A 169 1.24 -18.40 0.72
C PRO A 169 1.89 -17.99 -0.60
N SER A 170 1.84 -16.71 -0.94
CA SER A 170 2.38 -16.18 -2.20
C SER A 170 3.73 -15.48 -2.06
N ARG A 171 4.29 -15.44 -0.85
CA ARG A 171 5.55 -14.74 -0.54
C ARG A 171 5.56 -13.30 -1.09
N THR A 172 4.48 -12.56 -0.86
CA THR A 172 4.27 -11.24 -1.45
C THR A 172 4.12 -10.19 -0.36
N LEU A 173 5.08 -9.27 -0.28
CA LEU A 173 5.02 -8.08 0.55
C LEU A 173 4.11 -7.05 -0.10
N ILE A 174 3.14 -6.54 0.66
CA ILE A 174 2.19 -5.51 0.25
C ILE A 174 2.43 -4.32 1.18
N GLU A 175 2.77 -3.18 0.59
CA GLU A 175 3.13 -1.96 1.31
C GLU A 175 2.68 -0.72 0.53
N ALA A 176 2.64 0.42 1.24
CA ALA A 176 2.21 1.68 0.68
C ALA A 176 3.40 2.53 0.28
N ASP A 177 4.02 3.13 1.28
CA ASP A 177 5.04 4.17 1.19
C ASP A 177 6.39 3.72 1.76
N LEU A 178 6.51 2.47 2.23
CA LEU A 178 7.70 1.94 2.89
C LEU A 178 8.89 2.00 1.94
N LEU A 179 8.68 1.58 0.70
CA LEU A 179 9.57 1.87 -0.41
C LEU A 179 8.79 2.11 -1.69
N PHE A 180 9.42 2.79 -2.61
CA PHE A 180 8.87 3.08 -3.93
C PHE A 180 9.71 2.36 -4.98
N ASN A 181 9.06 1.96 -6.06
CA ASN A 181 9.75 1.41 -7.22
C ASN A 181 9.47 2.21 -8.49
N LEU A 182 9.80 3.51 -8.45
CA LEU A 182 9.60 4.39 -9.59
C LEU A 182 10.58 4.09 -10.74
N PRO A 183 10.18 4.33 -12.00
CA PRO A 183 8.95 5.01 -12.44
C PRO A 183 7.66 4.18 -12.35
N ALA A 184 6.51 4.87 -12.36
CA ALA A 184 5.17 4.30 -12.31
C ALA A 184 4.67 3.85 -13.69
N THR A 185 5.42 2.97 -14.38
CA THR A 185 5.19 2.65 -15.80
C THR A 185 3.83 1.99 -16.02
N GLU A 186 3.52 0.95 -15.25
CA GLU A 186 2.25 0.22 -15.34
C GLU A 186 1.06 1.16 -15.07
N GLN A 187 1.18 1.97 -14.03
CA GLN A 187 0.15 2.89 -13.56
C GLN A 187 -0.19 3.99 -14.57
N PHE A 188 0.73 4.34 -15.46
CA PHE A 188 0.51 5.33 -16.53
C PHE A 188 0.28 4.72 -17.92
N SER A 189 0.37 3.40 -18.07
CA SER A 189 0.40 2.74 -19.39
C SER A 189 -0.84 2.96 -20.27
N LYS A 190 -2.02 3.21 -19.67
CA LYS A 190 -3.28 3.52 -20.39
C LYS A 190 -3.55 5.02 -20.58
N THR A 191 -2.66 5.90 -20.14
CA THR A 191 -2.91 7.36 -20.17
C THR A 191 -2.46 8.05 -21.45
N GLY A 192 -1.67 7.39 -22.28
CA GLY A 192 -0.95 8.04 -23.39
C GLY A 192 0.20 8.96 -22.95
N VAL A 193 0.46 9.08 -21.64
CA VAL A 193 1.53 9.90 -21.06
C VAL A 193 2.54 9.00 -20.36
N SER A 194 3.81 9.12 -20.71
CA SER A 194 4.87 8.37 -20.02
C SER A 194 5.07 8.85 -18.58
N ALA A 195 5.26 7.90 -17.66
CA ALA A 195 5.54 8.15 -16.25
C ALA A 195 6.82 8.98 -16.01
N THR A 196 7.76 8.99 -16.95
CA THR A 196 9.05 9.70 -16.83
C THR A 196 9.08 11.06 -17.52
N THR A 197 7.95 11.52 -18.07
CA THR A 197 7.87 12.83 -18.72
C THR A 197 7.71 13.96 -17.70
N GLY A 198 8.53 15.00 -17.85
CA GLY A 198 8.60 16.15 -16.94
C GLY A 198 9.78 16.09 -15.98
N PHE A 199 10.38 17.24 -15.69
CA PHE A 199 11.57 17.36 -14.84
C PHE A 199 11.35 16.75 -13.44
N LEU A 200 10.22 17.10 -12.80
CA LEU A 200 9.91 16.60 -11.46
C LEU A 200 9.69 15.09 -11.42
N ALA A 201 9.09 14.50 -12.46
CA ALA A 201 8.91 13.06 -12.53
C ALA A 201 10.25 12.31 -12.64
N ARG A 202 11.21 12.86 -13.40
CA ARG A 202 12.57 12.29 -13.49
C ARG A 202 13.34 12.43 -12.19
N LEU A 203 13.26 13.60 -11.53
CA LEU A 203 13.94 13.85 -10.27
C LEU A 203 13.40 12.94 -9.16
N PHE A 204 12.08 12.92 -8.95
CA PHE A 204 11.46 12.05 -7.95
C PHE A 204 11.60 10.58 -8.30
N GLY A 205 11.52 10.22 -9.59
CA GLY A 205 11.81 8.89 -10.07
C GLY A 205 13.21 8.42 -9.67
N GLY A 206 14.23 9.26 -9.86
CA GLY A 206 15.60 8.95 -9.45
C GLY A 206 15.79 8.84 -7.94
N ILE A 207 15.08 9.66 -7.15
CA ILE A 207 15.12 9.57 -5.68
C ILE A 207 14.48 8.28 -5.18
N ASN A 208 13.34 7.90 -5.75
CA ASN A 208 12.50 6.80 -5.29
C ASN A 208 12.58 5.57 -6.22
N SER A 209 13.74 5.37 -6.85
CA SER A 209 14.01 4.17 -7.63
C SER A 209 14.72 3.12 -6.79
N THR A 210 14.49 1.86 -7.11
CA THR A 210 15.24 0.73 -6.54
C THR A 210 16.45 0.33 -7.38
N HIS A 211 16.70 0.98 -8.52
CA HIS A 211 17.83 0.69 -9.41
C HIS A 211 19.18 1.12 -8.80
N GLY A 212 20.26 0.47 -9.26
CA GLY A 212 21.61 0.68 -8.71
C GLY A 212 21.65 0.44 -7.20
N ASP A 213 22.33 1.30 -6.47
CA ASP A 213 22.47 1.22 -5.01
C ASP A 213 21.28 1.81 -4.23
N ALA A 214 20.29 2.38 -4.91
CA ALA A 214 19.14 3.08 -4.30
C ALA A 214 19.53 4.15 -3.26
N THR A 215 20.71 4.76 -3.39
CA THR A 215 21.30 5.69 -2.39
C THR A 215 20.40 6.89 -2.07
N TRP A 216 19.70 7.44 -3.07
CA TRP A 216 18.79 8.56 -2.83
C TRP A 216 17.52 8.14 -2.09
N GLN A 217 17.04 6.92 -2.31
CA GLN A 217 15.88 6.40 -1.59
C GLN A 217 16.24 6.14 -0.13
N LYS A 218 17.41 5.52 0.13
CA LYS A 218 17.99 5.38 1.48
C LYS A 218 18.03 6.72 2.22
N ARG A 219 18.56 7.76 1.57
CA ARG A 219 18.62 9.12 2.12
C ARG A 219 17.24 9.69 2.41
N PHE A 220 16.31 9.55 1.48
CA PHE A 220 14.95 10.07 1.63
C PHE A 220 14.23 9.40 2.80
N ILE A 221 14.29 8.08 2.89
CA ILE A 221 13.69 7.33 4.00
C ILE A 221 14.34 7.75 5.33
N TRP A 222 15.68 7.78 5.39
CA TRP A 222 16.41 8.05 6.63
C TRP A 222 16.26 9.48 7.17
N TYR A 223 16.30 10.49 6.28
CA TYR A 223 16.32 11.90 6.64
C TYR A 223 14.94 12.57 6.58
N ALA A 224 13.97 12.00 5.85
CA ALA A 224 12.62 12.54 5.79
C ALA A 224 11.62 11.61 6.49
N ILE A 225 11.41 10.41 5.96
CA ILE A 225 10.31 9.52 6.38
C ILE A 225 10.47 9.06 7.84
N SER A 226 11.66 8.61 8.21
CA SER A 226 11.95 8.05 9.54
C SER A 226 12.45 9.09 10.54
N ALA A 227 12.52 10.38 10.17
CA ALA A 227 13.28 11.37 10.93
C ALA A 227 12.71 11.61 12.34
N GLY A 228 11.39 11.49 12.49
CA GLY A 228 10.69 11.70 13.76
C GLY A 228 10.89 10.58 14.78
N ASP A 229 11.09 9.33 14.33
CA ASP A 229 11.30 8.17 15.21
C ASP A 229 12.15 7.11 14.50
N ARG A 230 13.45 7.38 14.37
CA ARG A 230 14.34 6.49 13.63
C ARG A 230 14.51 5.13 14.31
N LYS A 231 14.45 5.09 15.65
CA LYS A 231 14.60 3.85 16.41
C LYS A 231 13.41 2.92 16.15
N GLY A 232 12.18 3.42 16.28
CA GLY A 232 10.97 2.65 15.97
C GLY A 232 10.95 2.19 14.51
N TYR A 233 11.41 3.04 13.58
CA TYR A 233 11.50 2.66 12.17
C TYR A 233 12.50 1.51 11.93
N ASN A 234 13.68 1.57 12.56
CA ASN A 234 14.68 0.51 12.47
C ASN A 234 14.14 -0.83 13.00
N GLU A 235 13.44 -0.80 14.14
CA GLU A 235 12.84 -1.98 14.75
C GLU A 235 11.80 -2.61 13.82
N SER A 236 10.90 -1.79 13.26
CA SER A 236 9.85 -2.21 12.34
C SER A 236 10.43 -2.83 11.06
N VAL A 237 11.37 -2.13 10.41
CA VAL A 237 12.09 -2.63 9.22
C VAL A 237 12.82 -3.95 9.51
N ASN A 238 13.43 -4.09 10.69
CA ASN A 238 14.10 -5.32 11.10
C ASN A 238 13.13 -6.48 11.41
N LYS A 239 11.88 -6.20 11.78
CA LYS A 239 10.83 -7.23 11.86
C LYS A 239 10.43 -7.69 10.46
N VAL A 240 10.13 -6.75 9.56
CA VAL A 240 9.74 -7.05 8.16
C VAL A 240 10.87 -7.80 7.43
N SER A 241 12.13 -7.46 7.67
CA SER A 241 13.29 -8.14 7.07
C SER A 241 13.45 -9.59 7.51
N LYS A 242 12.69 -10.09 8.48
CA LYS A 242 12.70 -11.51 8.87
C LYS A 242 11.62 -12.33 8.17
N TRP A 243 10.66 -11.68 7.52
CA TRP A 243 9.58 -12.37 6.82
C TRP A 243 10.06 -12.99 5.51
N ASP A 244 9.31 -14.00 5.07
CA ASP A 244 9.61 -14.77 3.88
C ASP A 244 8.80 -14.25 2.68
N PHE A 245 9.40 -13.35 1.89
CA PHE A 245 8.82 -12.77 0.68
C PHE A 245 9.82 -12.72 -0.47
N ASP A 246 9.29 -12.75 -1.70
CA ASP A 246 10.06 -12.63 -2.95
C ASP A 246 9.47 -11.56 -3.88
N ARG A 247 8.15 -11.34 -3.86
CA ARG A 247 7.49 -10.24 -4.57
C ARG A 247 7.27 -9.06 -3.62
N ILE A 248 7.36 -7.83 -4.14
CA ILE A 248 6.89 -6.61 -3.44
C ILE A 248 5.90 -5.87 -4.34
N ILE A 249 4.73 -5.55 -3.79
CA ILE A 249 3.70 -4.73 -4.42
C ILE A 249 3.62 -3.40 -3.66
N PRO A 250 4.34 -2.35 -4.13
CA PRO A 250 4.18 -1.00 -3.60
C PRO A 250 2.88 -0.36 -4.08
N CYS A 251 2.35 0.63 -3.35
CA CYS A 251 1.29 1.50 -3.87
C CYS A 251 1.82 2.45 -4.96
N HIS A 252 3.11 2.77 -4.94
CA HIS A 252 3.77 3.70 -5.88
C HIS A 252 4.93 3.04 -6.64
N GLY A 253 4.83 3.00 -7.97
CA GLY A 253 5.84 2.40 -8.84
C GLY A 253 5.50 0.98 -9.31
N ASP A 254 6.38 0.40 -10.12
CA ASP A 254 6.16 -0.91 -10.73
C ASP A 254 6.29 -2.05 -9.69
N VAL A 255 5.57 -3.15 -9.91
CA VAL A 255 5.67 -4.35 -9.05
C VAL A 255 7.09 -4.93 -9.15
N ILE A 256 7.69 -5.29 -8.02
CA ILE A 256 8.91 -6.08 -7.98
C ILE A 256 8.50 -7.54 -8.01
N GLU A 257 8.54 -8.17 -9.18
CA GLU A 257 7.98 -9.51 -9.38
C GLU A 257 8.77 -10.63 -8.69
N SER A 258 10.09 -10.46 -8.52
CA SER A 258 10.98 -11.41 -7.84
C SER A 258 12.24 -10.70 -7.33
N GLY A 259 13.01 -11.36 -6.45
CA GLY A 259 14.21 -10.78 -5.85
C GLY A 259 13.90 -9.68 -4.84
N GLY A 260 12.65 -9.58 -4.40
CA GLY A 260 12.14 -8.56 -3.50
C GLY A 260 12.92 -8.48 -2.20
N LYS A 261 13.38 -9.62 -1.67
CA LYS A 261 14.19 -9.62 -0.45
C LYS A 261 15.48 -8.82 -0.60
N GLY A 262 16.21 -9.05 -1.69
CA GLY A 262 17.44 -8.31 -1.98
C GLY A 262 17.20 -6.83 -2.23
N ILE A 263 16.08 -6.48 -2.88
CA ILE A 263 15.70 -5.07 -3.08
C ILE A 263 15.34 -4.39 -1.76
N PHE A 264 14.54 -5.06 -0.91
CA PHE A 264 14.18 -4.56 0.41
C PHE A 264 15.43 -4.32 1.25
N ASP A 265 16.29 -5.34 1.39
CA ASP A 265 17.52 -5.24 2.18
C ASP A 265 18.45 -4.14 1.66
N LYS A 266 18.52 -3.98 0.33
CA LYS A 266 19.27 -2.90 -0.30
C LYS A 266 18.68 -1.54 0.08
N VAL A 267 17.39 -1.29 -0.15
CA VAL A 267 16.77 0.03 0.12
C VAL A 267 16.80 0.35 1.61
N MET A 268 16.67 -0.66 2.46
CA MET A 268 16.59 -0.52 3.92
C MET A 268 17.93 -0.68 4.65
N ALA A 269 19.05 -0.80 3.92
CA ALA A 269 20.35 -1.16 4.48
C ALA A 269 20.76 -0.32 5.71
N TRP A 270 20.58 1.00 5.67
CA TRP A 270 20.94 1.88 6.79
C TRP A 270 20.11 1.60 8.06
N HIS A 271 18.82 1.32 7.91
CA HIS A 271 17.94 0.96 9.01
C HIS A 271 18.28 -0.42 9.58
N LEU A 272 18.59 -1.38 8.72
CA LEU A 272 19.01 -2.73 9.11
C LEU A 272 20.36 -2.73 9.84
N GLU A 273 21.33 -1.96 9.34
CA GLU A 273 22.63 -1.76 10.00
C GLU A 273 22.47 -1.07 11.36
N ALA A 274 21.61 -0.06 11.46
CA ALA A 274 21.33 0.63 12.71
C ALA A 274 20.63 -0.27 13.72
N ALA A 275 19.70 -1.12 13.29
CA ALA A 275 19.04 -2.12 14.14
C ALA A 275 20.03 -3.14 14.73
N LYS A 276 21.08 -3.51 13.97
CA LYS A 276 22.14 -4.41 14.46
C LYS A 276 23.05 -3.77 15.52
N LYS A 277 23.27 -2.46 15.44
CA LYS A 277 24.15 -1.71 16.37
C LYS A 277 23.45 -1.28 17.67
N GLY A 278 22.12 -1.25 17.66
CA GLY A 278 21.29 -0.82 18.80
C GLY A 278 20.77 -1.97 19.68
N ASN A 279 21.06 -3.22 19.32
CA ASN A 279 20.95 -4.40 20.17
C ASN A 279 22.29 -4.68 20.86
#